data_AF-A0A0K3BUS0-F1
#
_entry.id   AF-A0A0K3BUS0-F1
#
_cell.length_a   1.000
_cell.length_b   1.000
_cell.length_c   1.000
_cell.angle_alpha   90.00
_cell.angle_beta   90.00
_cell.angle_gamma   90.00
#
_symmetry.space_group_name_H-M   'P 1'
#
loop_
_entity.id
_entity.type
_entity.pdbx_description
1 polymer ?
#
loop_
_entity_poly.entity_id
_entity_poly.type
_entity_poly.pdbx_seq_one_letter_code
_entity_poly.pdbx_strand_id
1 'polypeptide(L)'
;METARVEDRQSGRFAEVPRPLAEYLLPGDLVDLEQSVRASFNIMKHDESELALDCVAVGDPTKLMYGLLWLTTLWSSLSAARIGVTVPQFTSALGYRGLRFDLSGESEQSWATGEQALRRGVLAVATSVEDTHECLRVYGRLDPGLARLRWIMVAIMDGLTQDMERNGLSPWGAAEHIVRGAGWAELK
;
A
#
# COMPACT_ATOMS: atom_id res chain seq x y z
N MET A 1 17.46 7.92 1.13
CA MET A 1 16.32 7.22 1.76
C MET A 1 16.88 6.00 2.47
N GLU A 2 16.57 5.83 3.76
CA GLU A 2 16.96 4.63 4.51
C GLU A 2 16.10 3.44 4.06
N THR A 3 16.69 2.25 3.91
CA THR A 3 15.97 1.03 3.50
C THR A 3 16.33 -0.15 4.41
N ALA A 4 15.40 -1.10 4.53
CA ALA A 4 15.61 -2.40 5.15
C ALA A 4 15.66 -3.48 4.07
N ARG A 5 16.61 -4.41 4.21
CA ARG A 5 16.73 -5.57 3.33
C ARG A 5 15.97 -6.76 3.90
N VAL A 6 15.13 -7.37 3.08
CA VAL A 6 14.27 -8.51 3.46
C VAL A 6 14.63 -9.69 2.58
N GLU A 7 15.16 -10.75 3.15
CA GLU A 7 15.50 -11.95 2.41
C GLU A 7 14.29 -12.89 2.28
N ASP A 8 13.98 -13.26 1.05
CA ASP A 8 13.06 -14.35 0.76
C ASP A 8 13.82 -15.68 0.83
N ARG A 9 13.69 -16.38 1.97
CA ARG A 9 14.38 -17.64 2.24
C ARG A 9 14.09 -18.75 1.22
N GLN A 10 12.97 -18.68 0.51
CA GLN A 10 12.61 -19.71 -0.48
C GLN A 10 13.35 -19.51 -1.81
N SER A 11 13.53 -18.25 -2.24
CA SER A 11 14.24 -17.94 -3.50
C SER A 11 15.69 -17.53 -3.31
N GLY A 12 16.11 -17.20 -2.08
CA GLY A 12 17.43 -16.61 -1.76
C GLY A 12 17.59 -15.17 -2.27
N ARG A 13 16.53 -14.56 -2.81
CA ARG A 13 16.51 -13.17 -3.27
C ARG A 13 16.16 -12.24 -2.12
N PHE A 14 16.30 -10.94 -2.34
CA PHE A 14 15.93 -9.95 -1.34
C PHE A 14 15.12 -8.82 -1.94
N ALA A 15 14.30 -8.21 -1.10
CA ALA A 15 13.61 -6.96 -1.34
C ALA A 15 14.28 -5.84 -0.55
N GLU A 16 14.29 -4.63 -1.10
CA GLU A 16 14.63 -3.42 -0.36
C GLU A 16 13.33 -2.66 -0.08
N VAL A 17 13.08 -2.36 1.19
CA VAL A 17 11.86 -1.68 1.64
C VAL A 17 12.27 -0.34 2.26
N PRO A 18 11.73 0.79 1.80
CA PRO A 18 12.06 2.10 2.35
C PRO A 18 11.52 2.28 3.77
N ARG A 19 12.27 2.96 4.63
CA ARG A 19 11.75 3.42 5.92
C ARG A 19 10.57 4.38 5.68
N PRO A 20 9.46 4.26 6.42
CA PRO A 20 8.35 5.21 6.34
C PRO A 20 8.81 6.63 6.61
N LEU A 21 8.19 7.59 5.92
CA LEU A 21 8.39 9.01 6.13
C LEU A 21 7.69 9.42 7.42
N ALA A 22 8.48 9.82 8.41
CA ALA A 22 8.02 10.14 9.77
C ALA A 22 6.96 11.26 9.82
N GLU A 23 6.92 12.15 8.81
CA GLU A 23 5.92 13.21 8.73
C GLU A 23 4.51 12.69 8.41
N TYR A 24 4.39 11.54 7.75
CA TYR A 24 3.10 10.94 7.42
C TYR A 24 2.71 9.82 8.38
N LEU A 25 3.66 8.96 8.75
CA LEU A 25 3.32 7.75 9.49
C LEU A 25 4.49 7.24 10.33
N LEU A 26 4.25 6.98 11.62
CA LEU A 26 5.24 6.34 12.46
C LEU A 26 5.31 4.83 12.11
N PRO A 27 6.49 4.19 12.23
CA PRO A 27 6.61 2.76 11.98
C PRO A 27 5.66 1.88 12.82
N GLY A 28 5.32 2.31 14.04
CA GLY A 28 4.35 1.61 14.89
C GLY A 28 2.92 1.61 14.32
N ASP A 29 2.52 2.68 13.64
CA ASP A 29 1.16 2.84 13.10
C ASP A 29 0.92 1.97 11.87
N LEU A 30 1.99 1.50 11.20
CA LEU A 30 1.89 0.57 10.06
C LEU A 30 1.32 -0.79 10.44
N VAL A 31 1.61 -1.26 11.65
CA VAL A 31 1.10 -2.54 12.14
C VAL A 31 -0.42 -2.44 12.35
N ASP A 32 -0.86 -1.33 12.93
CA ASP A 32 -2.27 -1.06 13.15
C ASP A 32 -3.00 -0.85 11.80
N LEU A 33 -2.37 -0.18 10.84
CA LEU A 33 -2.90 -0.03 9.48
C LEU A 33 -3.03 -1.37 8.75
N GLU A 34 -2.02 -2.24 8.81
CA GLU A 34 -2.06 -3.58 8.20
C GLU A 34 -3.23 -4.40 8.74
N GLN A 35 -3.50 -4.32 10.04
CA GLN A 35 -4.64 -4.98 10.68
C GLN A 35 -5.98 -4.40 10.20
N SER A 36 -6.09 -3.08 10.06
CA SER A 36 -7.29 -2.43 9.53
C SER A 36 -7.56 -2.81 8.07
N VAL A 37 -6.52 -2.86 7.23
CA VAL A 37 -6.64 -3.36 5.84
C VAL A 37 -7.06 -4.83 5.82
N ARG A 38 -6.49 -5.66 6.70
CA ARG A 38 -6.92 -7.06 6.81
C ARG A 38 -8.40 -7.18 7.17
N ALA A 39 -8.88 -6.33 8.07
CA ALA A 39 -10.28 -6.30 8.45
C ALA A 39 -11.20 -5.87 7.30
N SER A 40 -10.74 -4.99 6.40
CA SER A 40 -11.55 -4.51 5.26
C SER A 40 -11.79 -5.54 4.17
N PHE A 41 -10.93 -6.56 4.07
CA PHE A 41 -11.16 -7.70 3.18
C PHE A 41 -12.15 -8.72 3.74
N ASN A 42 -12.58 -8.58 5.01
CA ASN A 42 -13.64 -9.41 5.56
C ASN A 42 -15.02 -8.83 5.21
N ILE A 43 -15.67 -9.44 4.22
CA ILE A 43 -16.98 -9.04 3.67
C ILE A 43 -18.07 -8.89 4.75
N MET A 44 -17.99 -9.64 5.85
CA MET A 44 -18.97 -9.56 6.95
C MET A 44 -18.84 -8.30 7.81
N LYS A 45 -17.80 -7.47 7.60
CA LYS A 45 -17.44 -6.33 8.44
C LYS A 45 -17.14 -5.05 7.65
N HIS A 46 -17.65 -4.93 6.42
CA HIS A 46 -17.28 -3.84 5.52
C HIS A 46 -17.47 -2.44 6.15
N ASP A 47 -18.62 -2.16 6.75
CA ASP A 47 -18.89 -0.86 7.39
C ASP A 47 -18.00 -0.60 8.62
N GLU A 48 -17.74 -1.63 9.44
CA GLU A 48 -16.84 -1.54 10.59
C GLU A 48 -15.38 -1.30 10.17
N SER A 49 -15.01 -1.82 8.99
CA SER A 49 -13.65 -1.73 8.46
C SER A 49 -13.34 -0.38 7.81
N GLU A 50 -14.31 0.24 7.14
CA GLU A 50 -14.17 1.61 6.62
C GLU A 50 -14.00 2.60 7.79
N LEU A 51 -14.79 2.42 8.86
CA LEU A 51 -14.63 3.20 10.10
C LEU A 51 -13.27 2.97 10.76
N ALA A 52 -12.74 1.74 10.76
CA ALA A 52 -11.42 1.44 11.30
C ALA A 52 -10.29 2.10 10.49
N LEU A 53 -10.37 2.08 9.15
CA LEU A 53 -9.42 2.78 8.28
C LEU A 53 -9.46 4.30 8.50
N ASP A 54 -10.65 4.88 8.69
CA ASP A 54 -10.81 6.30 9.01
C ASP A 54 -10.23 6.67 10.39
N CYS A 55 -10.31 5.75 11.36
CA CYS A 55 -9.77 5.96 12.71
C CYS A 55 -8.24 5.92 12.74
N VAL A 56 -7.59 5.05 11.96
CA VAL A 56 -6.11 4.92 11.92
C VAL A 56 -5.42 6.24 11.54
N ALA A 57 -6.07 7.06 10.72
CA ALA A 57 -5.50 8.32 10.25
C ALA A 57 -5.97 9.57 11.00
N VAL A 58 -6.77 9.44 12.07
CA VAL A 58 -7.33 10.59 12.83
C VAL A 58 -8.03 11.60 11.88
N GLY A 59 -8.61 11.12 10.79
CA GLY A 59 -9.23 11.97 9.78
C GLY A 59 -8.26 12.74 8.87
N ASP A 60 -6.99 12.33 8.73
CA ASP A 60 -6.05 12.83 7.72
C ASP A 60 -5.97 11.86 6.51
N PRO A 61 -6.68 12.16 5.40
CA PRO A 61 -6.72 11.27 4.24
C PRO A 61 -5.35 11.09 3.59
N THR A 62 -4.47 12.08 3.69
CA THR A 62 -3.14 12.03 3.09
C THR A 62 -2.25 11.04 3.84
N LYS A 63 -2.30 11.03 5.17
CA LYS A 63 -1.58 10.03 5.97
C LYS A 63 -2.07 8.61 5.71
N LEU A 64 -3.40 8.42 5.65
CA LEU A 64 -3.98 7.12 5.30
C LEU A 64 -3.48 6.65 3.93
N MET A 65 -3.58 7.53 2.93
CA MET A 65 -3.16 7.23 1.57
C MET A 65 -1.67 6.90 1.48
N TYR A 66 -0.82 7.65 2.18
CA TYR A 66 0.61 7.33 2.27
C TYR A 66 0.85 5.96 2.91
N GLY A 67 0.15 5.64 4.00
CA GLY A 67 0.27 4.33 4.65
C GLY A 67 -0.13 3.18 3.72
N LEU A 68 -1.23 3.33 2.99
CA LEU A 68 -1.69 2.33 2.01
C LEU A 68 -0.69 2.18 0.85
N LEU A 69 -0.12 3.28 0.36
CA LEU A 69 0.97 3.24 -0.62
C LEU A 69 2.17 2.48 -0.08
N TRP A 70 2.60 2.77 1.14
CA TRP A 70 3.77 2.13 1.75
C TRP A 70 3.55 0.63 1.94
N LEU A 71 2.39 0.20 2.45
CA LEU A 71 2.04 -1.22 2.57
C LEU A 71 2.04 -1.91 1.20
N THR A 72 1.47 -1.24 0.19
CA THR A 72 1.46 -1.76 -1.19
C THR A 72 2.88 -1.87 -1.75
N THR A 73 3.76 -0.90 -1.48
CA THR A 73 5.18 -0.95 -1.85
C THR A 73 5.90 -2.10 -1.17
N LEU A 74 5.69 -2.30 0.15
CA LEU A 74 6.24 -3.42 0.90
C LEU A 74 5.83 -4.75 0.25
N TRP A 75 4.53 -4.99 0.09
CA TRP A 75 3.99 -6.23 -0.46
C TRP A 75 4.44 -6.47 -1.91
N SER A 76 4.45 -5.42 -2.73
CA SER A 76 4.95 -5.49 -4.10
C SER A 76 6.43 -5.86 -4.16
N SER A 77 7.23 -5.34 -3.23
CA SER A 77 8.67 -5.63 -3.15
C SER A 77 8.92 -7.09 -2.76
N LEU A 78 8.16 -7.61 -1.79
CA LEU A 78 8.24 -9.03 -1.39
C LEU A 78 7.82 -9.96 -2.54
N SER A 79 6.70 -9.65 -3.23
CA SER A 79 6.25 -10.43 -4.39
C SER A 79 7.25 -10.40 -5.54
N ALA A 80 7.79 -9.22 -5.85
CA ALA A 80 8.79 -9.05 -6.91
C ALA A 80 10.05 -9.89 -6.62
N ALA A 81 10.54 -9.88 -5.38
CA ALA A 81 11.66 -10.72 -4.96
C ALA A 81 11.35 -12.21 -5.11
N ARG A 82 10.17 -12.66 -4.64
CA ARG A 82 9.75 -14.07 -4.72
C ARG A 82 9.74 -14.60 -6.15
N ILE A 83 9.16 -13.85 -7.09
CA ILE A 83 9.04 -14.31 -8.49
C ILE A 83 10.27 -13.96 -9.35
N GLY A 84 11.14 -13.05 -8.89
CA GLY A 84 12.41 -12.74 -9.57
C GLY A 84 12.32 -11.63 -10.59
N VAL A 85 11.47 -10.65 -10.34
CA VAL A 85 11.35 -9.45 -11.16
C VAL A 85 11.68 -8.22 -10.33
N THR A 86 11.84 -7.09 -10.99
CA THR A 86 12.05 -5.80 -10.31
C THR A 86 10.72 -5.22 -9.81
N VAL A 87 10.76 -4.37 -8.78
CA VAL A 87 9.58 -3.65 -8.27
C VAL A 87 8.88 -2.83 -9.37
N PRO A 88 9.59 -2.10 -10.26
CA PRO A 88 8.96 -1.45 -11.41
C PRO A 88 8.20 -2.39 -12.35
N GLN A 89 8.79 -3.55 -12.68
CA GLN A 89 8.12 -4.55 -13.51
C GLN A 89 6.85 -5.08 -12.85
N PHE A 90 6.92 -5.43 -11.56
CA PHE A 90 5.76 -5.92 -10.81
C PHE A 90 4.67 -4.86 -10.69
N THR A 91 5.03 -3.64 -10.30
CA THR A 91 4.10 -2.53 -10.07
C THR A 91 3.38 -2.10 -11.35
N SER A 92 4.03 -2.23 -12.50
CA SER A 92 3.39 -1.95 -13.81
C SER A 92 2.20 -2.85 -14.11
N ALA A 93 2.18 -4.06 -13.52
CA ALA A 93 1.11 -5.04 -13.70
C ALA A 93 0.04 -5.00 -12.60
N LEU A 94 0.24 -4.23 -11.52
CA LEU A 94 -0.79 -4.02 -10.50
C LEU A 94 -1.99 -3.35 -11.14
N GLY A 95 -3.20 -3.77 -10.84
CA GLY A 95 -4.39 -3.17 -11.43
C GLY A 95 -5.62 -3.44 -10.60
N TYR A 96 -6.63 -2.62 -10.82
CA TYR A 96 -7.93 -2.81 -10.19
C TYR A 96 -8.59 -4.09 -10.72
N ARG A 97 -9.01 -5.00 -9.83
CA ARG A 97 -9.67 -6.28 -10.20
C ARG A 97 -11.08 -6.48 -9.63
N GLY A 98 -11.61 -5.53 -8.85
CA GLY A 98 -12.92 -5.68 -8.21
C GLY A 98 -14.11 -5.26 -9.09
N LEU A 99 -15.32 -5.29 -8.52
CA LEU A 99 -16.50 -4.67 -9.14
C LEU A 99 -16.39 -3.16 -9.00
N ARG A 100 -16.45 -2.38 -10.11
CA ARG A 100 -16.58 -0.91 -10.02
C ARG A 100 -17.81 -0.62 -9.17
N PHE A 101 -17.64 -0.26 -7.88
CA PHE A 101 -18.78 0.17 -7.07
C PHE A 101 -19.38 1.37 -7.79
N ASP A 102 -20.70 1.49 -7.72
CA ASP A 102 -21.51 2.45 -8.46
C ASP A 102 -21.25 3.89 -7.98
N LEU A 103 -20.03 4.38 -8.21
CA LEU A 103 -19.74 5.79 -8.36
C LEU A 103 -20.33 6.18 -9.72
N SER A 104 -21.66 6.26 -9.77
CA SER A 104 -22.53 6.37 -10.95
C SER A 104 -22.24 7.55 -11.90
N GLY A 105 -21.19 8.34 -11.63
CA GLY A 105 -20.70 9.42 -12.48
C GLY A 105 -19.24 9.30 -12.95
N GLU A 106 -18.48 8.28 -12.55
CA GLU A 106 -17.05 8.17 -12.89
C GLU A 106 -16.83 7.47 -14.24
N SER A 107 -16.13 8.14 -15.16
CA SER A 107 -15.76 7.54 -16.45
C SER A 107 -14.67 6.47 -16.32
N GLU A 108 -14.62 5.53 -17.26
CA GLU A 108 -13.52 4.54 -17.35
C GLU A 108 -12.13 5.20 -17.41
N GLN A 109 -12.01 6.34 -18.09
CA GLN A 109 -10.79 7.13 -18.14
C GLN A 109 -10.36 7.63 -16.74
N SER A 110 -11.34 7.98 -15.90
CA SER A 110 -11.12 8.42 -14.53
C SER A 110 -10.48 7.31 -13.68
N TRP A 111 -11.01 6.09 -13.80
CA TRP A 111 -10.47 4.89 -13.15
C TRP A 111 -9.05 4.58 -13.61
N ALA A 112 -8.82 4.56 -14.92
CA ALA A 112 -7.50 4.30 -15.49
C ALA A 112 -6.46 5.36 -15.05
N THR A 113 -6.88 6.62 -14.96
CA THR A 113 -6.05 7.71 -14.44
C THR A 113 -5.70 7.50 -12.97
N GLY A 114 -6.69 7.11 -12.16
CA GLY A 114 -6.49 6.77 -10.74
C GLY A 114 -5.51 5.60 -10.56
N GLU A 115 -5.70 4.49 -11.27
CA GLU A 115 -4.79 3.35 -11.23
C GLU A 115 -3.35 3.74 -11.62
N GLN A 116 -3.19 4.50 -12.71
CA GLN A 116 -1.87 4.95 -13.12
C GLN A 116 -1.23 5.87 -12.08
N ALA A 117 -2.00 6.76 -11.47
CA ALA A 117 -1.54 7.63 -10.40
C ALA A 117 -1.06 6.80 -9.19
N LEU A 118 -1.82 5.77 -8.79
CA LEU A 118 -1.46 4.87 -7.68
C LEU A 118 -0.19 4.05 -7.98
N ARG A 119 -0.06 3.48 -9.19
CA ARG A 119 1.18 2.79 -9.61
C ARG A 119 2.40 3.69 -9.49
N ARG A 120 2.27 4.97 -9.91
CA ARG A 120 3.35 5.95 -9.77
C ARG A 120 3.67 6.24 -8.30
N GLY A 121 2.67 6.33 -7.43
CA GLY A 121 2.90 6.53 -6.00
C GLY A 121 3.62 5.35 -5.35
N VAL A 122 3.24 4.11 -5.69
CA VAL A 122 3.91 2.90 -5.18
C VAL A 122 5.40 2.90 -5.57
N LEU A 123 5.70 3.31 -6.82
CA LEU A 123 7.08 3.46 -7.28
C LEU A 123 7.78 4.61 -6.58
N ALA A 124 7.13 5.77 -6.46
CA ALA A 124 7.68 6.93 -5.79
C ALA A 124 8.10 6.61 -4.35
N VAL A 125 7.25 5.91 -3.59
CA VAL A 125 7.59 5.46 -2.23
C VAL A 125 8.83 4.57 -2.26
N ALA A 126 8.96 3.68 -3.25
CA ALA A 126 10.12 2.79 -3.37
C ALA A 126 11.41 3.50 -3.77
N THR A 127 11.36 4.69 -4.40
CA THR A 127 12.53 5.27 -5.07
C THR A 127 12.91 6.68 -4.62
N SER A 128 11.96 7.53 -4.20
CA SER A 128 12.20 8.96 -4.02
C SER A 128 11.21 9.61 -3.05
N VAL A 129 11.75 10.28 -2.03
CA VAL A 129 10.97 11.08 -1.07
C VAL A 129 10.29 12.25 -1.77
N GLU A 130 10.99 12.92 -2.68
CA GLU A 130 10.45 14.06 -3.43
C GLU A 130 9.29 13.64 -4.35
N ASP A 131 9.45 12.54 -5.08
CA ASP A 131 8.38 12.02 -5.94
C ASP A 131 7.18 11.55 -5.13
N THR A 132 7.41 11.05 -3.90
CA THR A 132 6.35 10.65 -2.99
C THR A 132 5.50 11.85 -2.60
N HIS A 133 6.13 12.96 -2.21
CA HIS A 133 5.43 14.19 -1.86
C HIS A 133 4.65 14.74 -3.05
N GLU A 134 5.26 14.73 -4.24
CA GLU A 134 4.60 15.18 -5.46
C GLU A 134 3.38 14.30 -5.80
N CYS A 135 3.48 12.98 -5.67
CA CYS A 135 2.36 12.07 -5.88
C CYS A 135 1.20 12.36 -4.93
N LEU A 136 1.46 12.49 -3.62
CA LEU A 136 0.43 12.82 -2.63
C LEU A 136 -0.24 14.17 -2.93
N ARG A 137 0.55 15.18 -3.35
CA ARG A 137 0.02 16.48 -3.77
C ARG A 137 -0.86 16.37 -5.01
N VAL A 138 -0.48 15.56 -5.99
CA VAL A 138 -1.27 15.31 -7.21
C VAL A 138 -2.57 14.57 -6.86
N TYR A 139 -2.53 13.61 -5.93
CA TYR A 139 -3.72 12.87 -5.51
C TYR A 139 -4.78 13.80 -4.94
N GLY A 140 -4.41 14.74 -4.06
CA GLY A 140 -5.35 15.71 -3.51
C GLY A 140 -6.01 16.62 -4.57
N ARG A 141 -5.37 16.80 -5.73
CA ARG A 141 -5.95 17.53 -6.87
C ARG A 141 -6.86 16.64 -7.74
N LEU A 142 -6.48 15.37 -7.92
CA LEU A 142 -7.21 14.40 -8.73
C LEU A 142 -8.49 13.90 -8.05
N ASP A 143 -8.47 13.84 -6.73
CA ASP A 143 -9.54 13.30 -5.90
C ASP A 143 -9.57 14.02 -4.54
N PRO A 144 -10.23 15.20 -4.46
CA PRO A 144 -10.36 15.93 -3.20
C PRO A 144 -11.02 15.04 -2.13
N GLY A 145 -10.32 14.82 -1.01
CA GLY A 145 -10.76 13.89 0.04
C GLY A 145 -10.30 12.44 -0.13
N LEU A 146 -9.66 12.10 -1.27
CA LEU A 146 -8.98 10.83 -1.54
C LEU A 146 -9.85 9.57 -1.47
N ALA A 147 -11.17 9.70 -1.41
CA ALA A 147 -12.09 8.58 -1.20
C ALA A 147 -12.04 7.58 -2.36
N ARG A 148 -12.04 8.07 -3.60
CA ARG A 148 -12.00 7.21 -4.80
C ARG A 148 -10.64 6.52 -4.91
N LEU A 149 -9.53 7.26 -4.76
CA LEU A 149 -8.19 6.70 -4.81
C LEU A 149 -7.97 5.69 -3.69
N ARG A 150 -8.53 5.93 -2.50
CA ARG A 150 -8.48 4.98 -1.37
C ARG A 150 -9.14 3.67 -1.77
N TRP A 151 -10.33 3.77 -2.34
CA TRP A 151 -11.08 2.59 -2.77
C TRP A 151 -10.35 1.80 -3.87
N ILE A 152 -9.78 2.49 -4.88
CA ILE A 152 -8.95 1.82 -5.91
C ILE A 152 -7.78 1.11 -5.25
N MET A 153 -7.10 1.78 -4.32
CA MET A 153 -5.92 1.23 -3.63
C MET A 153 -6.28 -0.03 -2.84
N VAL A 154 -7.34 0.01 -2.03
CA VAL A 154 -7.80 -1.14 -1.24
C VAL A 154 -8.12 -2.34 -2.14
N ALA A 155 -8.74 -2.12 -3.30
CA ALA A 155 -9.02 -3.21 -4.25
C ALA A 155 -7.78 -3.74 -4.97
N ILE A 156 -6.80 -2.87 -5.27
CA ILE A 156 -5.47 -3.32 -5.76
C ILE A 156 -4.80 -4.18 -4.69
N MET A 157 -4.87 -3.75 -3.43
CA MET A 157 -4.31 -4.47 -2.28
C MET A 157 -4.98 -5.84 -2.10
N ASP A 158 -6.29 -5.97 -2.21
CA ASP A 158 -6.99 -7.26 -2.16
C ASP A 158 -6.45 -8.23 -3.24
N GLY A 159 -6.41 -7.78 -4.50
CA GLY A 159 -5.83 -8.57 -5.60
C GLY A 159 -4.36 -8.95 -5.35
N LEU A 160 -3.57 -8.05 -4.79
CA LEU A 160 -2.18 -8.28 -4.40
C LEU A 160 -2.06 -9.34 -3.30
N THR A 161 -2.92 -9.30 -2.27
CA THR A 161 -2.90 -10.32 -1.21
C THR A 161 -3.18 -11.72 -1.74
N GLN A 162 -4.15 -11.86 -2.64
CA GLN A 162 -4.44 -13.13 -3.31
C GLN A 162 -3.25 -13.63 -4.13
N ASP A 163 -2.59 -12.74 -4.87
CA ASP A 163 -1.41 -13.09 -5.67
C ASP A 163 -0.19 -13.44 -4.77
N MET A 164 -0.03 -12.80 -3.61
CA MET A 164 0.97 -13.19 -2.60
C MET A 164 0.72 -14.60 -2.07
N GLU A 165 -0.51 -14.89 -1.65
CA GLU A 165 -0.87 -16.21 -1.11
C GLU A 165 -0.67 -17.33 -2.14
N ARG A 166 -1.04 -17.07 -3.40
CA ARG A 166 -0.77 -17.99 -4.53
C ARG A 166 0.71 -18.30 -4.74
N ASN A 167 1.59 -17.36 -4.41
CA ASN A 167 3.04 -17.52 -4.50
C ASN A 167 3.69 -17.99 -3.18
N GLY A 168 2.89 -18.38 -2.19
CA GLY A 168 3.36 -18.88 -0.90
C GLY A 168 3.93 -17.78 0.01
N LEU A 169 3.45 -16.54 -0.13
CA LEU A 169 3.75 -15.42 0.76
C LEU A 169 2.51 -15.06 1.57
N SER A 170 2.68 -14.84 2.88
CA SER A 170 1.65 -14.19 3.69
C SER A 170 1.83 -12.67 3.60
N PRO A 171 0.82 -11.88 3.20
CA PRO A 171 0.87 -10.42 3.33
C PRO A 171 0.83 -9.99 4.80
N TRP A 172 0.21 -10.79 5.66
CA TRP A 172 -0.06 -10.46 7.05
C TRP A 172 1.17 -10.66 7.94
N GLY A 173 1.44 -9.67 8.81
CA GLY A 173 2.61 -9.63 9.68
C GLY A 173 3.86 -9.10 8.98
N ALA A 174 3.78 -8.69 7.72
CA ALA A 174 4.91 -8.20 6.97
C ALA A 174 5.39 -6.85 7.54
N ALA A 175 4.46 -5.94 7.85
CA ALA A 175 4.79 -4.65 8.45
C ALA A 175 5.55 -4.82 9.78
N GLU A 176 5.03 -5.65 10.69
CA GLU A 176 5.65 -5.94 11.98
C GLU A 176 7.04 -6.57 11.82
N HIS A 177 7.18 -7.53 10.89
CA HIS A 177 8.45 -8.19 10.61
C HIS A 177 9.52 -7.19 10.17
N ILE A 178 9.18 -6.26 9.27
CA ILE A 178 10.12 -5.25 8.79
C ILE A 178 10.45 -4.24 9.87
N VAL A 179 9.44 -3.66 10.53
CA VAL A 179 9.65 -2.62 11.54
C VAL A 179 10.52 -3.12 12.69
N ARG A 180 10.29 -4.36 13.16
CA ARG A 180 11.14 -4.98 14.19
C ARG A 180 12.50 -5.40 13.66
N GLY A 181 12.54 -6.06 12.50
CA GLY A 181 13.79 -6.57 11.92
C GLY A 181 14.78 -5.47 11.54
N ALA A 182 14.28 -4.31 11.11
CA ALA A 182 15.08 -3.14 10.79
C ALA A 182 15.42 -2.28 12.01
N GLY A 183 14.86 -2.56 13.19
CA GLY A 183 15.04 -1.74 14.39
C GLY A 183 14.37 -0.37 14.31
N TRP A 184 13.33 -0.21 13.48
CA TRP A 184 12.58 1.05 13.32
C TRP A 184 11.50 1.25 14.39
N ALA A 185 11.34 0.30 15.30
CA ALA A 185 10.43 0.43 16.42
C ALA A 185 10.89 1.58 17.33
N GLU A 186 10.35 2.77 17.13
CA GLU A 186 10.46 3.86 18.10
C GLU A 186 9.52 3.57 19.28
N LEU A 187 10.05 3.74 20.50
CA LEU A 187 9.29 3.63 21.74
C LEU A 187 8.14 4.64 21.70
N LYS A 188 6.90 4.15 21.84
CA LYS A 188 5.71 4.99 22.06
C LYS A 188 5.89 5.89 23.30
#